data_AF-A0A132TCX0-F1
#
_entry.id   AF-A0A132TCX0-F1
#
_cell.length_a   1.000
_cell.length_b   1.000
_cell.length_c   1.000
_cell.angle_alpha   90.00
_cell.angle_beta   90.00
_cell.angle_gamma   90.00
#
_symmetry.space_group_name_H-M   'P 1'
#
loop_
_entity.id
_entity.type
_entity.pdbx_description
1 polymer ?
#
loop_
_entity_poly.entity_id
_entity_poly.type
_entity_poly.pdbx_seq_one_letter_code
_entity_poly.pdbx_strand_id
1 'polypeptide(L)'
;MGRKRRQRQWPGDPQAAWVEARENHAARPLPRPQLPVWRDVDVFARHVRLPHRTPSPLGTVAAGVFVALLAWSRDFDGVPGIGLAVIAVLLLVAGCYFMWLGKARRRCRLGRVHARALEHGVAGHAYRTAFSWSGGEGRPTPTSLLIDERLPDSAAGRLQHAVRIWLARVTSDDDLTAQAQRTLDHRWAVPTTEIFGPEAVGAWLILDQGDDDSPWRLLIDRPDGPEEYFYDEVMPIKGPRGRLHLDDA
;
A
#
# COMPACT_ATOMS: atom_id res chain seq x y z
N MET A 1 -11.55 20.24 -19.44
CA MET A 1 -11.90 19.10 -20.30
C MET A 1 -11.85 17.83 -19.47
N GLY A 2 -12.99 17.35 -18.97
CA GLY A 2 -13.04 16.11 -18.18
C GLY A 2 -12.90 14.89 -19.09
N ARG A 3 -11.82 14.13 -18.95
CA ARG A 3 -11.68 12.83 -19.64
C ARG A 3 -12.72 11.87 -19.08
N LYS A 4 -13.57 11.31 -19.95
CA LYS A 4 -14.50 10.24 -19.59
C LYS A 4 -13.69 9.04 -19.08
N ARG A 5 -13.75 8.76 -17.77
CA ARG A 5 -13.33 7.48 -17.21
C ARG A 5 -14.05 6.39 -18.00
N ARG A 6 -13.32 5.56 -18.77
CA ARG A 6 -13.90 4.35 -19.36
C ARG A 6 -14.27 3.46 -18.17
N GLN A 7 -15.57 3.29 -17.91
CA GLN A 7 -16.04 2.30 -16.96
C GLN A 7 -15.55 0.93 -17.44
N ARG A 8 -14.59 0.35 -16.71
CA ARG A 8 -14.18 -1.03 -16.94
C ARG A 8 -15.30 -1.93 -16.42
N GLN A 9 -15.68 -2.94 -17.21
CA GLN A 9 -16.69 -3.90 -16.78
C GLN A 9 -16.03 -4.88 -15.82
N TRP A 10 -16.48 -4.89 -14.57
CA TRP A 10 -16.04 -5.85 -13.56
C TRP A 10 -16.84 -7.15 -13.67
N PRO A 11 -16.20 -8.33 -13.57
CA PRO A 11 -16.89 -9.62 -13.63
C PRO A 11 -17.72 -9.88 -12.36
N GLY A 12 -18.57 -10.91 -12.38
CA GLY A 12 -19.34 -11.34 -11.19
C GLY A 12 -20.56 -10.48 -10.85
N ASP A 13 -21.02 -9.66 -11.79
CA ASP A 13 -22.18 -8.76 -11.66
C ASP A 13 -22.19 -7.95 -10.35
N PRO A 14 -21.26 -6.98 -10.21
CA PRO A 14 -21.17 -6.17 -9.01
C PRO A 14 -22.45 -5.36 -8.75
N GLN A 15 -23.18 -4.96 -9.79
CA GLN A 15 -24.40 -4.18 -9.62
C GLN A 15 -25.49 -5.01 -8.92
N ALA A 16 -25.68 -6.26 -9.32
CA ALA A 16 -26.59 -7.16 -8.61
C ALA A 16 -26.13 -7.43 -7.17
N ALA A 17 -24.82 -7.54 -6.92
CA ALA A 17 -24.29 -7.71 -5.56
C ALA A 17 -24.56 -6.47 -4.68
N TRP A 18 -24.49 -5.27 -5.24
CA TRP A 18 -24.83 -4.02 -4.56
C TRP A 18 -26.33 -3.95 -4.20
N VAL A 19 -27.20 -4.31 -5.14
CA VAL A 19 -28.65 -4.33 -4.92
C VAL A 19 -29.01 -5.33 -3.82
N GLU A 20 -28.48 -6.54 -3.89
CA GLU A 20 -28.70 -7.58 -2.86
C GLU A 20 -28.23 -7.12 -1.48
N ALA A 21 -27.03 -6.53 -1.39
CA ALA A 21 -26.52 -5.98 -0.14
C ALA A 21 -27.35 -4.81 0.41
N ARG A 22 -27.98 -4.04 -0.47
CA ARG A 22 -28.86 -2.94 -0.08
C ARG A 22 -30.18 -3.45 0.50
N GLU A 23 -30.72 -4.53 -0.05
CA GLU A 23 -31.97 -5.14 0.42
C GLU A 23 -31.77 -5.90 1.73
N ASN A 24 -30.58 -6.48 1.94
CA ASN A 24 -30.24 -7.21 3.14
C ASN A 24 -29.65 -6.30 4.24
N HIS A 25 -30.52 -5.58 4.95
CA HIS A 25 -30.14 -4.66 6.03
C HIS A 25 -29.61 -5.32 7.31
N ALA A 26 -29.63 -6.66 7.40
CA ALA A 26 -29.31 -7.39 8.63
C ALA A 26 -27.81 -7.69 8.83
N ALA A 27 -26.96 -7.33 7.86
CA ALA A 27 -25.52 -7.59 7.96
C ALA A 27 -24.90 -6.78 9.12
N ARG A 28 -24.36 -7.49 10.12
CA ARG A 28 -23.64 -6.87 11.23
C ARG A 28 -22.32 -6.28 10.70
N PRO A 29 -22.04 -4.99 10.92
CA PRO A 29 -20.78 -4.40 10.48
C PRO A 29 -19.60 -5.03 11.22
N LEU A 30 -18.50 -5.23 10.52
CA LEU A 30 -17.25 -5.71 11.11
C LEU A 30 -16.67 -4.68 12.09
N PRO A 31 -15.84 -5.12 13.06
CA PRO A 31 -15.18 -4.21 14.00
C PRO A 31 -14.36 -3.13 13.28
N ARG A 32 -14.41 -1.91 13.82
CA ARG A 32 -13.67 -0.74 13.34
C ARG A 32 -12.85 -0.13 14.48
N PRO A 33 -11.66 -0.69 14.79
CA PRO A 33 -10.85 -0.22 15.91
C PRO A 33 -10.39 1.23 15.70
N GLN A 34 -10.32 2.01 16.77
CA GLN A 34 -9.97 3.42 16.73
C GLN A 34 -8.59 3.66 16.10
N LEU A 35 -8.52 4.52 15.09
CA LEU A 35 -7.27 4.88 14.43
C LEU A 35 -6.41 5.81 15.31
N PRO A 36 -5.08 5.75 15.21
CA PRO A 36 -4.22 6.70 15.88
C PRO A 36 -4.41 8.08 15.25
N VAL A 37 -4.17 9.15 16.01
CA VAL A 37 -4.30 10.54 15.53
C VAL A 37 -3.15 10.90 14.58
N TRP A 38 -3.13 10.26 13.41
CA TRP A 38 -2.08 10.34 12.40
C TRP A 38 -1.90 11.73 11.80
N ARG A 39 -2.85 12.65 12.03
CA ARG A 39 -2.73 14.06 11.62
C ARG A 39 -1.61 14.79 12.35
N ASP A 40 -1.26 14.35 13.56
CA ASP A 40 -0.05 14.82 14.24
C ASP A 40 1.20 14.26 13.54
N VAL A 41 2.16 15.13 13.22
CA VAL A 41 3.41 14.77 12.54
C VAL A 41 4.23 13.73 13.30
N ASP A 42 4.24 13.79 14.64
CA ASP A 42 4.99 12.85 15.49
C ASP A 42 4.30 11.49 15.54
N VAL A 43 2.96 11.47 15.49
CA VAL A 43 2.20 10.22 15.37
C VAL A 43 2.39 9.63 13.98
N PHE A 44 2.32 10.46 12.93
CA PHE A 44 2.56 10.08 11.54
C PHE A 44 3.93 9.43 11.36
N ALA A 45 4.99 10.08 11.87
CA ALA A 45 6.36 9.59 11.78
C ALA A 45 6.58 8.24 12.48
N ARG A 46 5.83 7.98 13.56
CA ARG A 46 5.92 6.76 14.36
C ARG A 46 5.09 5.60 13.81
N HIS A 47 3.92 5.89 13.24
CA HIS A 47 2.96 4.87 12.86
C HIS A 47 2.88 4.64 11.35
N VAL A 48 3.03 5.66 10.51
CA VAL A 48 2.91 5.51 9.06
C VAL A 48 4.22 5.01 8.47
N ARG A 49 4.18 3.83 7.86
CA ARG A 49 5.34 3.25 7.18
C ARG A 49 5.43 3.79 5.76
N LEU A 50 6.43 4.64 5.55
CA LEU A 50 6.74 5.11 4.21
C LEU A 50 7.49 4.02 3.41
N PRO A 51 7.09 3.73 2.16
CA PRO A 51 7.80 2.75 1.33
C PRO A 51 9.26 3.17 1.14
N HIS A 52 10.15 2.18 1.11
CA HIS A 52 11.59 2.43 0.98
C HIS A 52 11.91 2.82 -0.47
N ARG A 53 12.54 3.99 -0.69
CA ARG A 53 13.22 4.29 -1.95
C ARG A 53 14.71 4.04 -1.73
N THR A 54 15.28 3.18 -2.57
CA THR A 54 16.67 2.72 -2.69
C THR A 54 17.76 3.80 -2.48
N PRO A 55 19.05 3.43 -2.31
CA PRO A 55 19.63 2.17 -1.83
C PRO A 55 19.96 2.22 -0.32
N SER A 56 20.27 1.07 0.29
CA SER A 56 20.69 1.00 1.69
C SER A 56 22.06 1.68 1.88
N PRO A 57 22.17 2.80 2.64
CA PRO A 57 23.45 3.45 2.91
C PRO A 57 24.43 2.49 3.61
N LEU A 58 23.90 1.58 4.42
CA LEU A 58 24.67 0.52 5.09
C LEU A 58 25.30 -0.43 4.09
N GLY A 59 24.60 -0.75 2.98
CA GLY A 59 25.15 -1.59 1.91
C GLY A 59 26.35 -0.93 1.22
N THR A 60 26.28 0.38 0.98
CA THR A 60 27.40 1.14 0.39
C THR A 60 28.60 1.21 1.33
N VAL A 61 28.38 1.42 2.63
CA VAL A 61 29.45 1.42 3.64
C VAL A 61 30.07 0.03 3.78
N ALA A 62 29.26 -1.03 3.85
CA ALA A 62 29.74 -2.40 3.94
C ALA A 62 30.58 -2.81 2.73
N ALA A 63 30.18 -2.40 1.52
CA ALA A 63 30.98 -2.59 0.32
C ALA A 63 32.32 -1.85 0.40
N GLY A 64 32.34 -0.61 0.91
CA GLY A 64 33.57 0.15 1.14
C GLY A 64 34.52 -0.52 2.13
N VAL A 65 33.99 -1.01 3.27
CA VAL A 65 34.77 -1.76 4.27
C VAL A 65 35.30 -3.06 3.69
N PHE A 66 34.50 -3.80 2.93
CA PHE A 66 34.93 -5.02 2.27
C PHE A 66 36.10 -4.77 1.30
N VAL A 67 36.02 -3.70 0.49
CA VAL A 67 37.12 -3.30 -0.41
C VAL A 67 38.38 -2.90 0.37
N ALA A 68 38.23 -2.21 1.50
CA ALA A 68 39.35 -1.87 2.38
C ALA A 68 40.03 -3.11 2.97
N LEU A 69 39.23 -4.09 3.43
CA LEU A 69 39.73 -5.36 3.96
C LEU A 69 40.43 -6.20 2.87
N LEU A 70 39.92 -6.20 1.64
CA LEU A 70 40.58 -6.85 0.51
C LEU A 70 41.95 -6.21 0.22
N ALA A 71 42.03 -4.88 0.21
CA ALA A 71 43.27 -4.14 0.02
C ALA A 71 44.30 -4.40 1.13
N TRP A 72 43.84 -4.62 2.37
CA TRP A 72 44.69 -4.95 3.51
C TRP A 72 45.14 -6.42 3.53
N SER A 73 44.24 -7.35 3.15
CA SER A 73 44.47 -8.80 3.25
C SER A 73 45.42 -9.36 2.19
N ARG A 74 45.60 -8.63 1.09
CA ARG A 74 46.57 -8.96 0.05
C ARG A 74 47.60 -7.85 0.08
N ASP A 75 48.87 -8.19 0.32
CA ASP A 75 50.03 -7.30 0.20
C ASP A 75 50.16 -6.79 -1.24
N PHE A 76 49.22 -5.95 -1.67
CA PHE A 76 49.23 -5.28 -2.96
C PHE A 76 50.25 -4.13 -2.87
N ASP A 77 51.53 -4.48 -2.98
CA ASP A 77 52.58 -3.49 -3.07
C ASP A 77 52.46 -2.70 -4.38
N GLY A 78 52.48 -1.37 -4.27
CA GLY A 78 52.48 -0.43 -5.40
C GLY A 78 51.13 0.17 -5.77
N VAL A 79 51.03 0.64 -7.02
CA VAL A 79 49.87 1.39 -7.59
C VAL A 79 48.49 0.73 -7.37
N PRO A 80 48.30 -0.60 -7.48
CA PRO A 80 46.97 -1.21 -7.28
C PRO A 80 46.46 -1.16 -5.83
N GLY A 81 47.36 -1.26 -4.83
CA GLY A 81 46.97 -1.10 -3.42
C GLY A 81 46.52 0.32 -3.10
N ILE A 82 47.22 1.32 -3.65
CA ILE A 82 46.83 2.74 -3.55
C ILE A 82 45.46 2.96 -4.22
N GLY A 83 45.23 2.38 -5.40
CA GLY A 83 43.94 2.47 -6.10
C GLY A 83 42.77 1.91 -5.28
N LEU A 84 42.95 0.72 -4.68
CA LEU A 84 41.92 0.11 -3.83
C LEU A 84 41.67 0.92 -2.54
N ALA A 85 42.71 1.47 -1.92
CA ALA A 85 42.58 2.34 -0.75
C ALA A 85 41.79 3.62 -1.08
N VAL A 86 42.07 4.26 -2.22
CA VAL A 86 41.32 5.44 -2.69
C VAL A 86 39.85 5.08 -2.93
N ILE A 87 39.56 3.95 -3.58
CA ILE A 87 38.18 3.49 -3.78
C ILE A 87 37.48 3.25 -2.44
N ALA A 88 38.14 2.61 -1.48
CA ALA A 88 37.59 2.38 -0.15
C ALA A 88 37.25 3.70 0.58
N VAL A 89 38.15 4.68 0.54
CA VAL A 89 37.92 6.02 1.11
C VAL A 89 36.75 6.71 0.41
N LEU A 90 36.70 6.68 -0.93
CA LEU A 90 35.58 7.25 -1.69
C LEU A 90 34.24 6.60 -1.32
N LEU A 91 34.20 5.28 -1.17
CA LEU A 91 32.99 4.55 -0.76
C LEU A 91 32.57 4.88 0.68
N LEU A 92 33.52 5.05 1.61
CA LEU A 92 33.24 5.47 2.98
C LEU A 92 32.70 6.91 3.04
N VAL A 93 33.35 7.84 2.33
CA VAL A 93 32.90 9.24 2.25
C VAL A 93 31.53 9.31 1.59
N ALA A 94 31.33 8.61 0.48
CA ALA A 94 30.03 8.53 -0.19
C ALA A 94 28.97 7.92 0.74
N GLY A 95 29.28 6.83 1.45
CA GLY A 95 28.38 6.19 2.40
C GLY A 95 27.97 7.12 3.54
N CYS A 96 28.93 7.81 4.17
CA CYS A 96 28.67 8.79 5.22
C CYS A 96 27.83 9.98 4.69
N TYR A 97 28.16 10.48 3.50
CA TYR A 97 27.40 11.51 2.82
C TYR A 97 25.96 11.06 2.52
N PHE A 98 25.76 9.84 2.01
CA PHE A 98 24.44 9.26 1.78
C PHE A 98 23.66 9.02 3.07
N MET A 99 24.31 8.67 4.19
CA MET A 99 23.65 8.57 5.49
C MET A 99 23.16 9.93 5.99
N TRP A 100 24.00 10.97 5.90
CA TRP A 100 23.64 12.32 6.29
C TRP A 100 22.53 12.90 5.41
N LEU A 101 22.72 12.83 4.09
CA LEU A 101 21.73 13.25 3.10
C LEU A 101 20.46 12.41 3.19
N GLY A 102 20.57 11.13 3.53
CA GLY A 102 19.45 10.23 3.75
C GLY A 102 18.58 10.66 4.93
N LYS A 103 19.18 11.09 6.05
CA LYS A 103 18.44 11.67 7.19
C LYS A 103 17.71 12.95 6.79
N ALA A 104 18.38 13.87 6.09
CA ALA A 104 17.77 15.11 5.61
C ALA A 104 16.63 14.84 4.62
N ARG A 105 16.88 14.00 3.61
CA ARG A 105 15.88 13.56 2.62
C ARG A 105 14.71 12.85 3.27
N ARG A 106 14.93 12.03 4.31
CA ARG A 106 13.86 11.36 5.05
C ARG A 106 12.96 12.37 5.76
N ARG A 107 13.54 13.39 6.43
CA ARG A 107 12.75 14.46 7.08
C ARG A 107 11.95 15.27 6.05
N CYS A 108 12.58 15.72 4.97
CA CYS A 108 11.89 16.46 3.91
C CYS A 108 10.81 15.60 3.22
N ARG A 109 11.07 14.31 3.01
CA ARG A 109 10.09 13.38 2.45
C ARG A 109 8.92 13.17 3.42
N LEU A 110 9.20 12.95 4.70
CA LEU A 110 8.18 12.79 5.73
C LEU A 110 7.27 14.02 5.76
N GLY A 111 7.84 15.22 5.81
CA GLY A 111 7.06 16.47 5.79
C GLY A 111 6.22 16.61 4.51
N ARG A 112 6.77 16.31 3.33
CA ARG A 112 6.01 16.34 2.07
C ARG A 112 4.88 15.32 2.02
N VAL A 113 5.13 14.09 2.48
CA VAL A 113 4.09 13.04 2.48
C VAL A 113 3.03 13.35 3.52
N HIS A 114 3.41 13.82 4.71
CA HIS A 114 2.48 14.23 5.76
C HIS A 114 1.60 15.41 5.30
N ALA A 115 2.18 16.43 4.67
CA ALA A 115 1.41 17.53 4.08
C ALA A 115 0.39 17.03 3.04
N ARG A 116 0.79 16.14 2.12
CA ARG A 116 -0.13 15.52 1.17
C ARG A 116 -1.22 14.69 1.86
N ALA A 117 -0.87 13.97 2.93
CA ALA A 117 -1.83 13.20 3.71
C ALA A 117 -2.80 14.09 4.49
N LEU A 118 -2.40 15.28 4.93
CA LEU A 118 -3.32 16.22 5.57
C LEU A 118 -4.36 16.76 4.57
N GLU A 119 -3.94 16.99 3.33
CA GLU A 119 -4.80 17.54 2.28
C GLU A 119 -5.74 16.48 1.66
N HIS A 120 -5.22 15.28 1.44
CA HIS A 120 -5.84 14.25 0.59
C HIS A 120 -5.86 12.86 1.24
N GLY A 121 -5.43 12.74 2.50
CA GLY A 121 -5.34 11.46 3.18
C GLY A 121 -6.70 10.94 3.64
N VAL A 122 -6.99 9.71 3.23
CA VAL A 122 -8.08 8.89 3.73
C VAL A 122 -7.49 7.78 4.59
N ALA A 123 -7.71 7.86 5.90
CA ALA A 123 -7.38 6.78 6.80
C ALA A 123 -8.57 5.84 6.91
N GLY A 124 -8.29 4.55 6.93
CA GLY A 124 -9.35 3.56 6.93
C GLY A 124 -8.95 2.22 7.51
N HIS A 125 -9.98 1.39 7.64
CA HIS A 125 -9.90 0.01 8.10
C HIS A 125 -9.76 -0.91 6.90
N ALA A 126 -8.68 -1.69 6.87
CA ALA A 126 -8.40 -2.67 5.82
C ALA A 126 -8.85 -4.06 6.26
N TYR A 127 -9.80 -4.62 5.50
CA TYR A 127 -10.33 -5.97 5.68
C TYR A 127 -9.76 -6.88 4.60
N ARG A 128 -8.94 -7.86 4.99
CA ARG A 128 -8.36 -8.81 4.05
C ARG A 128 -9.46 -9.65 3.40
N THR A 129 -9.35 -9.85 2.10
CA THR A 129 -10.32 -10.62 1.34
C THR A 129 -9.72 -11.96 0.87
N ALA A 130 -10.58 -12.90 0.50
CA ALA A 130 -10.18 -14.15 -0.16
C ALA A 130 -9.55 -13.94 -1.55
N PHE A 131 -9.84 -12.81 -2.20
CA PHE A 131 -9.31 -12.50 -3.53
C PHE A 131 -7.85 -12.05 -3.44
N SER A 132 -7.00 -12.66 -4.26
CA SER A 132 -5.58 -12.31 -4.36
C SER A 132 -5.20 -12.05 -5.81
N TRP A 133 -4.23 -11.15 -5.99
CA TRP A 133 -3.70 -10.81 -7.29
C TRP A 133 -2.44 -11.63 -7.58
N SER A 134 -2.46 -12.39 -8.66
CA SER A 134 -1.35 -13.20 -9.15
C SER A 134 -0.93 -12.74 -10.56
N GLY A 135 -0.13 -11.68 -10.65
CA GLY A 135 0.33 -11.16 -11.95
C GLY A 135 1.81 -11.37 -12.25
N GLY A 136 2.43 -12.44 -11.74
CA GLY A 136 3.83 -12.80 -12.06
C GLY A 136 4.33 -14.06 -11.34
N GLU A 137 5.63 -14.36 -11.47
CA GLU A 137 6.33 -15.51 -10.84
C GLU A 137 6.50 -15.39 -9.30
N GLY A 138 5.60 -14.65 -8.64
CA GLY A 138 5.66 -14.37 -7.21
C GLY A 138 4.54 -15.00 -6.41
N ARG A 139 4.66 -14.92 -5.09
CA ARG A 139 3.55 -15.23 -4.17
C ARG A 139 2.36 -14.31 -4.50
N PRO A 140 1.12 -14.84 -4.54
CA PRO A 140 -0.07 -14.01 -4.72
C PRO A 140 -0.11 -12.86 -3.72
N THR A 141 -0.33 -11.65 -4.22
CA THR A 141 -0.45 -10.46 -3.39
C THR A 141 -1.87 -10.40 -2.84
N PRO A 142 -2.06 -10.39 -1.51
CA PRO A 142 -3.40 -10.32 -0.95
C PRO A 142 -4.06 -8.98 -1.29
N THR A 143 -5.38 -9.00 -1.45
CA THR A 143 -6.18 -7.79 -1.56
C THR A 143 -6.94 -7.52 -0.27
N SER A 144 -7.18 -6.25 0.00
CA SER A 144 -7.94 -5.81 1.17
C SER A 144 -8.98 -4.76 0.76
N LEU A 145 -10.14 -4.79 1.41
CA LEU A 145 -11.13 -3.73 1.33
C LEU A 145 -10.78 -2.65 2.35
N LEU A 146 -10.37 -1.49 1.88
CA LEU A 146 -10.13 -0.30 2.70
C LEU A 146 -11.42 0.52 2.80
N ILE A 147 -11.92 0.76 4.01
CA ILE A 147 -13.10 1.59 4.27
C ILE A 147 -12.70 2.84 5.03
N ASP A 148 -13.14 4.01 4.57
CA ASP A 148 -12.89 5.30 5.22
C ASP A 148 -13.42 5.30 6.67
N GLU A 149 -12.58 5.74 7.60
CA GLU A 149 -12.95 5.95 9.01
C GLU A 149 -14.13 6.91 9.17
N ARG A 150 -14.31 7.86 8.25
CA ARG A 150 -15.37 8.88 8.34
C ARG A 150 -16.74 8.33 7.94
N LEU A 151 -16.80 7.14 7.36
CA LEU A 151 -18.04 6.57 6.88
C LEU A 151 -18.90 6.07 8.07
N PRO A 152 -20.23 6.29 8.06
CA PRO A 152 -21.13 5.70 9.07
C PRO A 152 -21.12 4.17 9.02
N ASP A 153 -21.30 3.51 10.17
CA ASP A 153 -21.25 2.04 10.28
C ASP A 153 -22.26 1.32 9.40
N SER A 154 -23.44 1.92 9.17
CA SER A 154 -24.46 1.36 8.26
C SER A 154 -24.02 1.36 6.80
N ALA A 155 -23.31 2.40 6.36
CA ALA A 155 -22.77 2.49 5.00
C ALA A 155 -21.53 1.60 4.85
N ALA A 156 -20.66 1.55 5.87
CA ALA A 156 -19.52 0.63 5.92
C ALA A 156 -19.98 -0.83 5.86
N GLY A 157 -20.97 -1.22 6.66
CA GLY A 157 -21.54 -2.57 6.66
C GLY A 157 -22.13 -2.97 5.32
N ARG A 158 -22.81 -2.03 4.62
CA ARG A 158 -23.32 -2.27 3.26
C ARG A 158 -22.20 -2.52 2.26
N LEU A 159 -21.12 -1.73 2.29
CA LEU A 159 -19.95 -1.93 1.43
C LEU A 159 -19.27 -3.27 1.72
N GLN A 160 -19.08 -3.62 2.99
CA GLN A 160 -18.55 -4.93 3.39
C GLN A 160 -19.39 -6.05 2.80
N HIS A 161 -20.72 -5.96 2.95
CA HIS A 161 -21.63 -6.99 2.49
C HIS A 161 -21.64 -7.11 0.96
N ALA A 162 -21.71 -5.99 0.24
CA ALA A 162 -21.69 -5.96 -1.23
C ALA A 162 -20.40 -6.55 -1.79
N VAL A 163 -19.24 -6.18 -1.20
CA VAL A 163 -17.94 -6.73 -1.60
C VAL A 163 -17.88 -8.22 -1.32
N ARG A 164 -18.40 -8.69 -0.18
CA ARG A 164 -18.43 -10.13 0.14
C ARG A 164 -19.26 -10.93 -0.86
N ILE A 165 -20.47 -10.47 -1.19
CA ILE A 165 -21.33 -11.12 -2.20
C ILE A 165 -20.63 -11.15 -3.56
N TRP A 166 -20.08 -10.02 -3.98
CA TRP A 166 -19.38 -9.92 -5.25
C TRP A 166 -18.14 -10.82 -5.31
N LEU A 167 -17.31 -10.81 -4.27
CA LEU A 167 -16.13 -11.66 -4.20
C LEU A 167 -16.50 -13.14 -4.18
N ALA A 168 -17.54 -13.55 -3.45
CA ALA A 168 -18.01 -14.94 -3.48
C ALA A 168 -18.37 -15.41 -4.89
N ARG A 169 -18.98 -14.54 -5.71
CA ARG A 169 -19.31 -14.83 -7.12
C ARG A 169 -18.06 -14.86 -8.01
N VAL A 170 -17.12 -13.94 -7.79
CA VAL A 170 -15.87 -13.89 -8.56
C VAL A 170 -14.99 -15.09 -8.25
N THR A 171 -14.85 -15.47 -6.98
CA THR A 171 -13.96 -16.56 -6.54
C THR A 171 -14.58 -17.95 -6.69
N SER A 172 -15.87 -18.06 -7.03
CA SER A 172 -16.50 -19.35 -7.32
C SER A 172 -16.15 -19.91 -8.71
N ASP A 173 -15.58 -19.07 -9.59
CA ASP A 173 -15.24 -19.42 -10.97
C ASP A 173 -13.83 -18.88 -11.31
N ASP A 174 -12.95 -19.78 -11.76
CA ASP A 174 -11.57 -19.45 -12.11
C ASP A 174 -11.50 -18.46 -13.28
N ASP A 175 -12.43 -18.52 -14.23
CA ASP A 175 -12.48 -17.61 -15.38
C ASP A 175 -12.87 -16.19 -14.93
N LEU A 176 -13.82 -16.07 -14.00
CA LEU A 176 -14.20 -14.78 -13.41
C LEU A 176 -13.07 -14.22 -12.55
N THR A 177 -12.36 -15.08 -11.81
CA THR A 177 -11.17 -14.70 -11.05
C THR A 177 -10.08 -14.15 -11.96
N ALA A 178 -9.75 -14.84 -13.05
CA ALA A 178 -8.76 -14.40 -14.03
C ALA A 178 -9.18 -13.10 -14.73
N GLN A 179 -10.48 -12.93 -15.02
CA GLN A 179 -11.01 -11.66 -15.53
C GLN A 179 -10.87 -10.53 -14.50
N ALA A 180 -11.18 -10.77 -13.23
CA ALA A 180 -11.08 -9.77 -12.18
C ALA A 180 -9.63 -9.32 -11.97
N GLN A 181 -8.68 -10.26 -11.99
CA GLN A 181 -7.25 -9.97 -11.91
C GLN A 181 -6.77 -9.14 -13.10
N ARG A 182 -7.21 -9.47 -14.32
CA ARG A 182 -6.93 -8.66 -15.52
C ARG A 182 -7.56 -7.28 -15.47
N THR A 183 -8.75 -7.13 -14.90
CA THR A 183 -9.39 -5.82 -14.73
C THR A 183 -8.69 -4.99 -13.67
N LEU A 184 -8.21 -5.60 -12.58
CA LEU A 184 -7.45 -4.94 -11.52
C LEU A 184 -6.10 -4.40 -12.02
N ASP A 185 -5.40 -5.13 -12.89
CA ASP A 185 -4.30 -4.62 -13.75
C ASP A 185 -3.20 -3.81 -13.02
N HIS A 186 -2.44 -4.44 -12.11
CA HIS A 186 -1.38 -3.80 -11.31
C HIS A 186 -1.79 -2.54 -10.50
N ARG A 187 -3.08 -2.17 -10.46
CA ARG A 187 -3.56 -0.99 -9.74
C ARG A 187 -3.51 -1.24 -8.24
N TRP A 188 -2.85 -0.33 -7.52
CA TRP A 188 -2.68 -0.44 -6.07
C TRP A 188 -3.96 -0.19 -5.27
N ALA A 189 -4.88 0.59 -5.83
CA ALA A 189 -6.20 0.83 -5.26
C ALA A 189 -7.23 1.03 -6.38
N VAL A 190 -8.46 0.58 -6.13
CA VAL A 190 -9.62 0.78 -7.00
C VAL A 190 -10.77 1.25 -6.12
N PRO A 191 -11.38 2.41 -6.39
CA PRO A 191 -12.52 2.86 -5.60
C PRO A 191 -13.72 1.94 -5.84
N THR A 192 -14.50 1.67 -4.79
CA THR A 192 -15.72 0.86 -4.91
C THR A 192 -16.75 1.50 -5.83
N THR A 193 -16.67 2.81 -6.06
CA THR A 193 -17.51 3.50 -7.06
C THR A 193 -17.26 3.07 -8.50
N GLU A 194 -16.06 2.56 -8.80
CA GLU A 194 -15.76 1.98 -10.11
C GLU A 194 -16.34 0.56 -10.25
N ILE A 195 -16.39 -0.18 -9.15
CA ILE A 195 -16.85 -1.58 -9.13
C ILE A 195 -18.38 -1.64 -9.10
N PHE A 196 -19.01 -0.94 -8.16
CA PHE A 196 -20.44 -1.02 -7.84
C PHE A 196 -21.24 0.21 -8.29
N GLY A 197 -20.59 1.22 -8.88
CA GLY A 197 -21.23 2.45 -9.32
C GLY A 197 -21.29 3.57 -8.25
N PRO A 198 -21.91 4.71 -8.57
CA PRO A 198 -21.73 5.98 -7.85
C PRO A 198 -22.24 5.98 -6.40
N GLU A 199 -23.08 5.01 -6.01
CA GLU A 199 -23.59 4.90 -4.64
C GLU A 199 -22.55 4.31 -3.67
N ALA A 200 -21.55 3.59 -4.16
CA ALA A 200 -20.57 2.88 -3.35
C ALA A 200 -19.36 3.76 -3.00
N VAL A 201 -19.59 4.90 -2.33
CA VAL A 201 -18.55 5.87 -1.96
C VAL A 201 -17.88 5.51 -0.63
N GLY A 202 -16.61 5.84 -0.48
CA GLY A 202 -15.89 5.76 0.80
C GLY A 202 -15.16 4.45 1.06
N ALA A 203 -14.97 3.62 0.03
CA ALA A 203 -14.14 2.43 0.11
C ALA A 203 -13.31 2.19 -1.15
N TRP A 204 -12.26 1.40 -1.00
CA TRP A 204 -11.32 1.03 -2.05
C TRP A 204 -10.92 -0.44 -1.90
N LEU A 205 -10.85 -1.17 -3.01
CA LEU A 205 -10.14 -2.44 -3.08
C LEU A 205 -8.66 -2.14 -3.31
N ILE A 206 -7.80 -2.51 -2.35
CA ILE A 206 -6.37 -2.22 -2.38
C ILE A 206 -5.53 -3.51 -2.49
N LEU A 207 -4.37 -3.39 -3.14
CA LEU A 207 -3.31 -4.38 -3.05
C LEU A 207 -2.51 -4.13 -1.78
N ASP A 208 -2.43 -5.14 -0.90
CA ASP A 208 -1.74 -4.98 0.36
C ASP A 208 -0.22 -4.96 0.17
N GLN A 209 0.44 -4.03 0.84
CA GLN A 209 1.89 -3.85 0.74
C GLN A 209 2.60 -4.56 1.89
N GLY A 210 3.19 -5.71 1.57
CA GLY A 210 4.02 -6.48 2.47
C GLY A 210 3.25 -7.24 3.55
N ASP A 211 3.99 -7.77 4.51
CA ASP A 211 3.47 -8.65 5.56
C ASP A 211 2.96 -7.89 6.80
N ASP A 212 2.46 -6.65 6.64
CA ASP A 212 1.94 -5.89 7.77
C ASP A 212 0.52 -6.33 8.15
N ASP A 213 0.39 -6.88 9.35
CA ASP A 213 -0.87 -7.37 9.92
C ASP A 213 -1.71 -6.30 10.63
N SER A 214 -1.34 -5.03 10.50
CA SER A 214 -2.15 -3.94 11.02
C SER A 214 -3.47 -3.84 10.23
N PRO A 215 -4.62 -3.61 10.88
CA PRO A 215 -5.89 -3.39 10.22
C PRO A 215 -6.04 -1.98 9.64
N TRP A 216 -4.99 -1.15 9.69
CA TRP A 216 -5.07 0.27 9.33
C TRP A 216 -4.23 0.60 8.10
N ARG A 217 -4.81 1.38 7.19
CA ARG A 217 -4.11 1.92 6.02
C ARG A 217 -4.43 3.40 5.86
N LEU A 218 -3.47 4.12 5.30
CA LEU A 218 -3.62 5.49 4.85
C LEU A 218 -3.52 5.49 3.32
N LEU A 219 -4.58 5.92 2.65
CA LEU A 219 -4.62 6.16 1.23
C LEU A 219 -4.47 7.67 0.97
N ILE A 220 -3.69 8.07 -0.03
CA ILE A 220 -3.71 9.45 -0.53
C ILE A 220 -4.65 9.48 -1.75
N ASP A 221 -5.88 9.97 -1.55
CA ASP A 221 -6.89 10.08 -2.60
C ASP A 221 -6.88 11.49 -3.20
N ARG A 222 -6.38 11.63 -4.43
CA ARG A 222 -6.24 12.92 -5.09
C ARG A 222 -7.61 13.44 -5.54
N PRO A 223 -7.87 14.77 -5.47
CA PRO A 223 -9.20 15.35 -5.72
C PRO A 223 -9.72 15.14 -7.15
N ASP A 224 -8.84 15.01 -8.15
CA ASP A 224 -9.23 14.69 -9.53
C ASP A 224 -9.51 13.19 -9.75
N GLY A 225 -9.29 12.37 -8.72
CA GLY A 225 -9.35 10.91 -8.74
C GLY A 225 -8.31 10.32 -9.68
N PRO A 226 -7.21 9.70 -9.19
CA PRO A 226 -6.11 9.30 -10.05
C PRO A 226 -6.57 8.36 -11.18
N GLU A 227 -5.95 8.48 -12.36
CA GLU A 227 -6.11 7.47 -13.43
C GLU A 227 -5.64 6.10 -12.90
N GLU A 228 -4.56 6.10 -12.11
CA GLU A 228 -4.00 4.93 -11.41
C GLU A 228 -3.38 5.35 -10.07
N TYR A 229 -3.61 4.58 -9.01
CA TYR A 229 -2.95 4.78 -7.73
C TYR A 229 -1.55 4.19 -7.76
N PHE A 230 -0.57 4.94 -7.25
CA PHE A 230 0.82 4.50 -7.18
C PHE A 230 1.13 3.73 -5.90
N TYR A 231 2.20 2.93 -5.94
CA TYR A 231 2.71 2.19 -4.78
C TYR A 231 2.94 3.09 -3.55
N ASP A 232 3.32 4.36 -3.71
CA ASP A 232 3.58 5.24 -2.57
C ASP A 232 2.34 5.94 -1.99
N GLU A 233 1.15 5.60 -2.47
CA GLU A 233 -0.12 6.22 -2.06
C GLU A 233 -0.92 5.37 -1.07
N VAL A 234 -0.64 4.07 -0.96
CA VAL A 234 -1.21 3.18 0.07
C VAL A 234 -0.12 2.90 1.10
N MET A 235 -0.32 3.36 2.34
CA MET A 235 0.68 3.22 3.40
C MET A 235 0.11 2.45 4.59
N PRO A 236 0.84 1.46 5.13
CA PRO A 236 0.45 0.81 6.38
C PRO A 236 0.60 1.79 7.55
N ILE A 237 -0.44 1.84 8.39
CA ILE A 237 -0.39 2.51 9.69
C ILE A 237 -0.16 1.41 10.73
N LYS A 238 0.94 1.45 11.46
CA LYS A 238 1.25 0.49 12.53
C LYS A 238 0.15 0.53 13.59
N GLY A 239 -0.38 -0.64 13.95
CA GLY A 239 -1.51 -0.78 14.86
C GLY A 239 -1.50 -2.07 15.67
N PRO A 240 -2.61 -2.41 16.34
CA PRO A 240 -2.77 -3.68 17.03
C PRO A 240 -2.57 -4.83 16.03
N ARG A 241 -1.98 -5.92 16.51
CA ARG A 241 -1.89 -7.16 15.74
C ARG A 241 -3.28 -7.79 15.70
N GLY A 242 -3.67 -8.28 14.53
CA GLY A 242 -4.99 -8.88 14.31
C GLY A 242 -5.59 -8.28 13.06
N ARG A 243 -5.26 -8.89 11.92
CA ARG A 243 -5.81 -8.49 10.64
C ARG A 243 -7.30 -8.79 10.66
N LEU A 244 -8.10 -7.85 10.19
CA LEU A 244 -9.53 -8.07 10.03
C LEU A 244 -9.74 -8.81 8.71
N HIS A 245 -10.51 -9.90 8.75
CA HIS A 245 -10.89 -10.64 7.56
C HIS A 245 -12.32 -10.28 7.20
N LEU A 246 -12.56 -10.06 5.91
CA LEU A 246 -13.90 -9.76 5.41
C LEU A 246 -14.83 -10.99 5.50
N ASP A 247 -14.22 -12.19 5.47
CA ASP A 247 -14.92 -13.46 5.35
C ASP A 247 -15.29 -14.09 6.72
N ASP A 248 -14.80 -13.53 7.84
CA ASP A 248 -14.94 -14.10 9.20
C ASP A 248 -16.25 -13.72 9.93
N ALA A 249 -17.25 -13.16 9.24
CA ALA A 249 -18.50 -12.65 9.86
C ALA A 249 -19.80 -13.23 9.32
#